data_AF-A0A9N8ZXQ8-F1
#
_entry.id   AF-A0A9N8ZXQ8-F1
#
_cell.length_a   1.000
_cell.length_b   1.000
_cell.length_c   1.000
_cell.angle_alpha   90.00
_cell.angle_beta   90.00
_cell.angle_gamma   90.00
#
_symmetry.space_group_name_H-M   'P 1'
#
loop_
_entity.id
_entity.type
_entity.pdbx_description
1 polymer ?
#
loop_
_entity_poly.entity_id
_entity_poly.type
_entity_poly.pdbx_seq_one_letter_code
_entity_poly.pdbx_strand_id
1 'polypeptide(L)'
;MEKWSFQEDSVLIDLYGVRGLQWVTVSHILDTKSAHQCAKRWHNALRPGINNRPFTTFEHDAVRRSYSEHGPRWGRICSAIPGRTPEMIKASLEQTQAELERIRVQMSIERLLN
;
A
#
# COMPACT_ATOMS: atom_id res chain seq x y z
N MET A 1 1.79 5.46 11.46
CA MET A 1 2.55 4.97 10.28
C MET A 1 4.01 5.26 10.57
N GLU A 2 4.88 4.25 10.58
CA GLU A 2 6.27 4.43 10.97
C GLU A 2 7.06 5.12 9.86
N LYS A 3 7.86 6.13 10.21
CA LYS A 3 8.59 6.96 9.25
C LYS A 3 9.92 6.29 8.88
N TRP A 4 10.12 6.07 7.59
CA TRP A 4 11.38 5.61 7.00
C TRP A 4 12.13 6.79 6.40
N SER A 5 13.42 6.87 6.67
CA SER A 5 14.33 7.83 6.06
C SER A 5 14.93 7.27 4.77
N PHE A 6 15.45 8.16 3.92
CA PHE A 6 16.19 7.76 2.71
C PHE A 6 17.42 6.92 3.04
N GLN A 7 18.10 7.21 4.15
CA GLN A 7 19.26 6.47 4.63
C GLN A 7 18.87 5.03 5.00
N GLU A 8 17.79 4.84 5.76
CA GLU A 8 17.30 3.51 6.11
C GLU A 8 16.86 2.71 4.88
N ASP A 9 16.20 3.37 3.91
CA ASP A 9 15.82 2.74 2.64
C ASP A 9 17.06 2.35 1.81
N SER A 10 18.10 3.19 1.75
CA SER A 10 19.35 2.89 1.04
C SER A 10 20.02 1.65 1.64
N VAL A 11 20.13 1.57 2.97
CA VAL A 11 20.71 0.42 3.66
C VAL A 11 19.94 -0.86 3.34
N LEU A 12 18.60 -0.81 3.28
CA LEU A 12 17.78 -1.96 2.89
C LEU A 12 18.06 -2.41 1.45
N ILE A 13 18.17 -1.48 0.51
CA ILE A 13 18.43 -1.76 -0.91
C ILE A 13 19.82 -2.37 -1.10
N ASP A 14 20.84 -1.75 -0.51
CA ASP A 14 22.23 -2.18 -0.64
C ASP A 14 22.44 -3.56 -0.01
N LEU A 15 21.91 -3.79 1.19
CA LEU A 15 22.06 -5.07 1.88
C LEU A 15 21.31 -6.19 1.19
N TYR A 16 20.14 -5.90 0.59
CA TYR A 16 19.45 -6.89 -0.23
C TYR A 16 20.30 -7.30 -1.45
N GLY A 17 20.94 -6.32 -2.11
CA GLY A 17 21.82 -6.58 -3.26
C GLY A 17 23.04 -7.45 -2.91
N VAL A 18 23.58 -7.30 -1.69
CA VAL A 18 24.78 -8.04 -1.26
C VAL A 18 24.46 -9.39 -0.61
N ARG A 19 23.37 -9.48 0.18
CA ARG A 19 23.11 -10.62 1.08
C ARG A 19 21.73 -11.26 0.93
N GLY A 20 20.86 -10.72 0.08
CA GLY A 20 19.48 -11.20 -0.05
C GLY A 20 18.61 -10.92 1.19
N LEU A 21 17.71 -11.85 1.52
CA LEU A 21 16.62 -11.67 2.51
C LEU A 21 17.05 -11.85 4.00
N GLN A 22 18.19 -11.30 4.42
CA GLN A 22 18.73 -11.49 5.78
C GLN A 22 18.27 -10.39 6.76
N TRP A 23 16.95 -10.30 6.99
CA TRP A 23 16.35 -9.17 7.72
C TRP A 23 16.82 -8.98 9.17
N VAL A 24 17.20 -10.05 9.86
CA VAL A 24 17.76 -9.97 11.23
C VAL A 24 19.08 -9.21 11.23
N THR A 25 19.96 -9.51 10.27
CA THR A 25 21.22 -8.78 10.11
C THR A 25 20.98 -7.33 9.72
N VAL A 26 20.03 -7.07 8.80
CA VAL A 26 19.69 -5.70 8.42
C VAL A 26 19.18 -4.91 9.62
N SER A 27 18.34 -5.50 10.47
CA SER A 27 17.85 -4.81 11.67
C SER A 27 18.96 -4.45 12.64
N HIS A 28 19.98 -5.30 12.82
CA HIS A 28 21.13 -4.96 13.66
C HIS A 28 21.99 -3.85 13.07
N ILE A 29 22.03 -3.70 11.74
CA ILE A 29 22.78 -2.62 11.08
C ILE A 29 22.00 -1.30 11.18
N LEU A 30 20.68 -1.34 11.01
CA LEU A 30 19.84 -0.15 11.14
C LEU A 30 19.72 0.33 12.58
N ASP A 31 19.69 -0.59 13.56
CA ASP A 31 19.53 -0.38 15.01
C ASP A 31 18.21 0.31 15.42
N THR A 32 17.51 0.95 14.48
CA THR A 32 16.26 1.69 14.68
C THR A 32 15.01 0.92 14.23
N LYS A 33 15.19 -0.24 13.57
CA LYS A 33 14.12 -1.02 12.95
C LYS A 33 14.32 -2.51 13.21
N SER A 34 13.25 -3.20 13.60
CA SER A 34 13.21 -4.66 13.74
C SER A 34 13.25 -5.37 12.39
N ALA A 35 13.62 -6.65 12.40
CA ALA A 35 13.64 -7.50 11.21
C ALA A 35 12.27 -7.55 10.50
N HIS A 36 11.17 -7.58 11.28
CA HIS A 36 9.82 -7.55 10.74
C HIS A 36 9.52 -6.25 10.00
N GLN A 37 9.91 -5.11 10.58
CA GLN A 37 9.74 -3.79 9.93
C GLN A 37 10.55 -3.71 8.64
N CYS A 38 11.80 -4.21 8.65
CA CYS A 38 12.66 -4.28 7.47
C CYS A 38 12.01 -5.09 6.34
N ALA A 39 11.56 -6.32 6.64
CA ALA A 39 10.89 -7.18 5.68
C ALA A 39 9.63 -6.50 5.10
N LYS A 40 8.80 -5.93 5.98
CA LYS A 40 7.57 -5.23 5.59
C LYS A 40 7.87 -4.03 4.68
N ARG A 41 8.87 -3.21 5.01
CA ARG A 41 9.28 -2.07 4.19
C ARG A 41 9.74 -2.51 2.80
N TRP A 42 10.57 -3.55 2.75
CA TRP A 42 11.04 -4.12 1.50
C TRP A 42 9.88 -4.56 0.60
N HIS A 43 9.01 -5.44 1.11
CA HIS A 43 7.92 -6.01 0.31
C HIS A 43 6.85 -5.00 -0.08
N ASN A 44 6.68 -3.92 0.68
CA ASN A 44 5.59 -2.99 0.48
C ASN A 44 5.99 -1.70 -0.25
N ALA A 45 7.29 -1.38 -0.32
CA ALA A 45 7.76 -0.12 -0.90
C ALA A 45 9.05 -0.21 -1.73
N LEU A 46 10.02 -1.05 -1.37
CA LEU A 46 11.36 -0.99 -1.97
C LEU A 46 11.65 -2.08 -3.02
N ARG A 47 10.96 -3.22 -2.97
CA ARG A 47 11.18 -4.32 -3.90
C ARG A 47 11.05 -3.84 -5.36
N PRO A 48 11.95 -4.23 -6.26
CA PRO A 48 11.80 -3.96 -7.68
C PRO A 48 10.42 -4.38 -8.21
N GLY A 49 9.87 -3.55 -9.10
CA GLY A 49 8.54 -3.74 -9.69
C GLY A 49 7.39 -3.13 -8.89
N ILE A 50 7.63 -2.52 -7.72
CA ILE A 50 6.61 -1.75 -7.01
C ILE A 50 6.48 -0.35 -7.63
N ASN A 51 5.26 0.04 -7.95
CA ASN A 51 4.92 1.40 -8.36
C ASN A 51 4.47 2.20 -7.13
N ASN A 52 5.32 3.13 -6.69
CA ASN A 52 5.05 4.03 -5.56
C ASN A 52 4.41 5.37 -5.97
N ARG A 53 4.10 5.60 -7.26
CA ARG A 53 3.42 6.83 -7.69
C ARG A 53 1.99 6.89 -7.11
N PRO A 54 1.36 8.07 -7.04
CA PRO A 54 -0.05 8.15 -6.68
C PRO A 54 -0.92 7.19 -7.51
N PHE A 55 -2.01 6.69 -6.93
CA PHE A 55 -2.99 5.91 -7.68
C PHE A 55 -3.64 6.81 -8.73
N THR A 56 -3.80 6.28 -9.92
CA THR A 56 -4.60 6.91 -10.96
C THR A 56 -6.09 6.68 -10.69
N THR A 57 -6.95 7.51 -11.26
CA THR A 57 -8.41 7.33 -11.23
C THR A 57 -8.81 5.94 -11.76
N PHE A 58 -8.17 5.49 -12.84
CA PHE A 58 -8.39 4.15 -13.39
C PHE A 58 -8.04 3.04 -12.42
N GLU A 59 -6.92 3.15 -11.70
CA GLU A 59 -6.53 2.17 -10.67
C GLU A 59 -7.52 2.16 -9.50
N HIS A 60 -7.96 3.33 -9.02
CA HIS A 60 -8.99 3.43 -7.98
C HIS A 60 -10.30 2.75 -8.41
N ASP A 61 -10.75 2.97 -9.65
CA ASP A 61 -11.95 2.33 -10.20
C ASP A 61 -11.77 0.83 -10.40
N ALA A 62 -10.56 0.38 -10.76
CA ALA A 62 -10.24 -1.04 -10.85
C ALA A 62 -10.29 -1.72 -9.47
N VAL A 63 -9.77 -1.08 -8.42
CA VAL A 63 -9.88 -1.58 -7.03
C VAL A 63 -11.35 -1.75 -6.65
N ARG A 64 -12.16 -0.71 -6.85
CA ARG A 64 -13.58 -0.69 -6.48
C ARG A 64 -14.37 -1.78 -7.20
N ARG A 65 -14.22 -1.87 -8.53
CA ARG A 65 -14.90 -2.88 -9.35
C ARG A 65 -14.49 -4.29 -8.93
N SER A 66 -13.20 -4.54 -8.78
CA SER A 66 -12.69 -5.86 -8.37
C SER A 66 -13.19 -6.26 -6.98
N TYR A 67 -13.25 -5.32 -6.03
CA TYR A 67 -13.81 -5.59 -4.71
C TYR A 67 -15.33 -5.83 -4.76
N SER A 68 -16.07 -5.08 -5.58
CA SER A 68 -17.50 -5.31 -5.78
C SER A 68 -17.80 -6.70 -6.35
N GLU A 69 -16.96 -7.18 -7.26
CA GLU A 69 -17.13 -8.49 -7.92
C GLU A 69 -16.63 -9.66 -7.05
N HIS A 70 -15.55 -9.44 -6.30
CA HIS A 70 -14.84 -10.52 -5.62
C HIS A 70 -14.82 -10.44 -4.09
N GLY A 71 -15.35 -9.37 -3.48
CA GLY A 71 -15.21 -9.13 -2.04
C GLY A 71 -13.74 -9.08 -1.60
N PRO A 72 -13.42 -9.44 -0.33
CA PRO A 72 -12.07 -9.32 0.23
C PRO A 72 -11.09 -10.42 -0.25
N ARG A 73 -11.26 -10.93 -1.48
CA ARG A 73 -10.33 -11.88 -2.12
C ARG A 73 -9.13 -11.12 -2.70
N TRP A 74 -8.26 -10.63 -1.81
CA TRP A 74 -7.14 -9.74 -2.16
C TRP A 74 -6.23 -10.26 -3.26
N GLY A 75 -5.98 -11.58 -3.32
CA GLY A 75 -5.17 -12.16 -4.40
C GLY A 75 -5.71 -11.87 -5.80
N ARG A 76 -7.05 -11.88 -5.98
CA ARG A 76 -7.67 -11.52 -7.27
C ARG A 76 -7.56 -10.03 -7.56
N ILE A 77 -7.80 -9.18 -6.55
CA ILE A 77 -7.70 -7.73 -6.70
C ILE A 77 -6.26 -7.31 -7.03
N CYS A 78 -5.27 -7.88 -6.36
CA CYS A 78 -3.85 -7.62 -6.64
C CYS A 78 -3.45 -8.05 -8.05
N SER A 79 -4.02 -9.15 -8.55
CA SER A 79 -3.74 -9.63 -9.90
C SER A 79 -4.27 -8.67 -10.99
N ALA A 80 -5.33 -7.90 -10.69
CA ALA A 80 -5.90 -6.94 -11.63
C ALA A 80 -5.12 -5.61 -11.70
N ILE A 81 -4.21 -5.35 -10.75
CA ILE A 81 -3.52 -4.05 -10.62
C ILE A 81 -2.01 -4.30 -10.44
N PRO A 82 -1.31 -4.67 -11.53
CA PRO A 82 0.10 -5.04 -11.46
C PRO A 82 0.97 -3.89 -10.96
N GLY A 83 1.99 -4.23 -10.18
CA GLY A 83 2.92 -3.25 -9.60
C GLY A 83 2.41 -2.55 -8.34
N ARG A 84 1.16 -2.78 -7.91
CA ARG A 84 0.65 -2.33 -6.61
C ARG A 84 0.72 -3.43 -5.57
N THR A 85 1.02 -3.06 -4.33
CA THR A 85 1.10 -4.02 -3.22
C THR A 85 -0.28 -4.21 -2.58
N PRO A 86 -0.52 -5.33 -1.88
CA PRO A 86 -1.77 -5.55 -1.18
C PRO A 86 -2.12 -4.41 -0.20
N GLU A 87 -1.12 -3.85 0.48
CA GLU A 87 -1.29 -2.70 1.38
C GLU A 87 -1.74 -1.44 0.65
N MET A 88 -1.15 -1.15 -0.51
CA MET A 88 -1.57 -0.01 -1.34
C MET A 88 -3.01 -0.17 -1.83
N ILE A 89 -3.39 -1.37 -2.24
CA ILE A 89 -4.74 -1.69 -2.74
C ILE A 89 -5.77 -1.54 -1.63
N LYS A 90 -5.48 -2.03 -0.42
CA LYS A 90 -6.34 -1.85 0.75
C LYS A 90 -6.53 -0.37 1.08
N ALA A 91 -5.44 0.39 1.14
CA ALA A 91 -5.49 1.83 1.39
C ALA A 91 -6.30 2.58 0.31
N SER A 92 -6.14 2.21 -0.96
CA SER A 92 -6.96 2.76 -2.04
C SER A 92 -8.45 2.44 -1.86
N LEU A 93 -8.80 1.22 -1.47
CA LEU A 93 -10.19 0.84 -1.22
C LEU A 93 -10.80 1.67 -0.08
N GLU A 94 -10.10 1.76 1.06
CA GLU A 94 -10.52 2.54 2.22
C GLU A 94 -10.73 4.02 1.84
N GLN A 95 -9.81 4.60 1.07
CA GLN A 95 -9.94 5.97 0.56
C GLN A 95 -11.21 6.15 -0.29
N THR A 96 -11.45 5.23 -1.25
CA THR A 96 -12.62 5.32 -2.12
C THR A 96 -13.95 5.09 -1.38
N GLN A 97 -13.98 4.22 -0.37
CA GLN A 97 -15.18 3.98 0.45
C GLN A 97 -15.51 5.20 1.31
N ALA A 98 -14.51 5.77 1.98
CA ALA A 98 -14.69 6.97 2.78
C ALA A 98 -15.19 8.17 1.94
N GLU A 99 -14.72 8.29 0.69
CA GLU A 99 -15.20 9.32 -0.25
C GLU A 99 -16.67 9.12 -0.62
N LEU A 100 -17.08 7.89 -0.96
CA LEU A 100 -18.46 7.57 -1.28
C LEU A 100 -19.42 7.80 -0.10
N GLU A 101 -18.99 7.45 1.12
CA GLU A 101 -19.77 7.71 2.33
C GLU A 101 -19.94 9.21 2.57
N ARG A 102 -18.88 10.02 2.39
CA ARG A 102 -18.96 11.49 2.48
C ARG A 102 -19.94 12.07 1.47
N ILE A 103 -19.87 11.65 0.21
CA ILE A 103 -20.78 12.11 -0.84
C ILE A 103 -22.23 11.70 -0.53
N ARG A 104 -22.44 10.46 -0.06
CA ARG A 104 -23.77 9.98 0.35
C ARG A 104 -24.36 10.82 1.47
N VAL A 105 -23.58 11.11 2.51
CA VAL A 105 -24.01 11.96 3.64
C VAL A 105 -24.33 13.37 3.17
N GLN A 106 -23.48 13.97 2.32
CA GLN A 106 -23.70 15.30 1.77
C GLN A 106 -25.00 15.39 0.96
N MET A 107 -25.24 14.43 0.06
CA MET A 107 -26.50 14.36 -0.71
C MET A 107 -27.73 14.14 0.18
N SER A 108 -27.60 13.38 1.28
CA SER A 108 -28.69 13.23 2.25
C SER A 108 -28.99 14.55 2.98
N ILE A 109 -27.97 15.32 3.34
CA ILE A 109 -28.14 16.64 3.96
C ILE A 109 -28.81 17.62 3.00
N GLU A 110 -28.34 17.70 1.75
CA GLU A 110 -28.91 18.59 0.73
C GLU A 110 -30.39 18.28 0.43
N ARG A 111 -30.78 17.01 0.47
CA ARG A 111 -32.19 16.60 0.36
C ARG A 111 -33.05 16.96 1.56
N LEU A 112 -32.47 17.16 2.73
CA LEU A 112 -33.19 17.59 3.94
C LEU A 112 -33.31 19.11 4.05
N LEU A 113 -32.46 19.85 3.32
CA LEU A 113 -32.42 21.32 3.30
C LEU A 113 -33.27 21.94 2.17
N ASN A 114 -33.78 21.11 1.24
CA ASN A 114 -34.75 21.47 0.20
C ASN A 114 -36.13 20.86 0.51
#